data_AF-A0A8S3VE31-F1
#
_entry.id   AF-A0A8S3VE31-F1
#
_cell.length_a   1.000
_cell.length_b   1.000
_cell.length_c   1.000
_cell.angle_alpha   90.00
_cell.angle_beta   90.00
_cell.angle_gamma   90.00
#
_symmetry.space_group_name_H-M   'P 1'
#
loop_
_entity.id
_entity.type
_entity.pdbx_description
1 polymer ?
#
loop_
_entity_poly.entity_id
_entity_poly.type
_entity_poly.pdbx_seq_one_letter_code
_entity_poly.pdbx_strand_id
1 'polypeptide(L)'
;MTLQEYLYPGDDASVPELVQYYHQLCYTSLQICGFLLFVHGTFMSCSMLKRLKRRLNIRRRNNQSPLPTVVRTILALHRNGLSNVGYRYMWRTLNIGFGLCVTQSRARLCLRTIDQQGVLNRSHRVLRRRVYYNRGPNYLIHVDGYDKLKPYGIAIHGAIDGYS
;
A
#
# COMPACT_ATOMS: atom_id res chain seq x y z
N MET A 1 -15.51 -0.95 -8.99
CA MET A 1 -14.34 -1.33 -9.82
C MET A 1 -13.63 -2.40 -9.02
N THR A 2 -14.09 -3.62 -9.25
CA THR A 2 -13.84 -4.85 -8.50
C THR A 2 -12.42 -5.34 -8.75
N LEU A 3 -11.85 -6.04 -7.77
CA LEU A 3 -10.48 -6.58 -7.71
C LEU A 3 -10.14 -7.64 -8.78
N GLN A 4 -10.87 -7.70 -9.89
CA GLN A 4 -10.80 -8.76 -10.90
C GLN A 4 -9.73 -8.56 -12.00
N GLU A 5 -9.03 -7.42 -12.06
CA GLU A 5 -8.08 -7.14 -13.17
C GLU A 5 -6.62 -7.53 -12.90
N TYR A 6 -6.30 -8.18 -11.77
CA TYR A 6 -4.93 -8.65 -11.48
C TYR A 6 -4.91 -10.14 -11.11
N LEU A 7 -5.59 -10.96 -11.91
CA LEU A 7 -5.49 -12.41 -11.76
C LEU A 7 -4.04 -12.83 -12.05
N TYR A 8 -3.49 -13.67 -11.18
CA TYR A 8 -2.19 -14.28 -11.41
C TYR A 8 -2.22 -15.03 -12.76
N PRO A 9 -1.27 -14.77 -13.67
CA PRO A 9 -1.35 -15.30 -15.04
C PRO A 9 -1.10 -16.82 -15.14
N GLY A 10 -0.78 -17.49 -14.03
CA GLY A 10 -0.47 -18.92 -13.97
C GLY A 10 1.04 -19.18 -13.97
N ASP A 11 1.43 -20.37 -13.49
CA ASP A 11 2.85 -20.78 -13.43
C ASP A 11 3.43 -21.00 -14.84
N ASP A 12 2.58 -21.36 -15.81
CA ASP A 12 2.96 -21.54 -17.22
C ASP A 12 2.99 -20.23 -18.01
N ALA A 13 2.75 -19.10 -17.36
CA ALA A 13 2.70 -17.79 -18.02
C ALA A 13 4.06 -17.43 -18.63
N SER A 14 4.01 -16.75 -19.77
CA SER A 14 5.24 -16.30 -20.42
C SER A 14 5.95 -15.26 -19.54
N VAL A 15 7.28 -15.22 -19.64
CA VAL A 15 8.10 -14.23 -18.91
C VAL A 15 7.63 -12.78 -19.12
N PRO A 16 7.23 -12.32 -20.32
CA PRO A 16 6.62 -11.00 -20.51
C PRO A 16 5.34 -10.77 -19.69
N GLU A 17 4.45 -11.75 -19.62
CA GLU A 17 3.19 -11.67 -18.86
C GLU A 17 3.46 -11.59 -17.35
N LEU A 18 4.36 -12.43 -16.84
CA LEU A 18 4.81 -12.38 -15.44
C LEU A 18 5.43 -11.02 -15.11
N VAL A 19 6.28 -10.50 -16.00
CA VAL A 19 6.90 -9.19 -15.83
C VAL A 19 5.85 -8.07 -15.83
N GLN A 20 4.83 -8.17 -16.67
CA GLN A 20 3.73 -7.20 -16.72
C GLN A 20 2.89 -7.25 -15.44
N TYR A 21 2.53 -8.45 -15.00
CA TYR A 21 1.80 -8.71 -13.75
C TYR A 21 2.53 -8.10 -12.53
N TYR A 22 3.79 -8.48 -12.30
CA TYR A 22 4.55 -7.94 -11.18
C TYR A 22 4.85 -6.44 -11.32
N HIS A 23 4.95 -5.92 -12.55
CA HIS A 23 5.09 -4.51 -12.78
C HIS A 23 3.85 -3.72 -12.35
N GLN A 24 2.65 -4.24 -12.66
CA GLN A 24 1.35 -3.68 -12.25
C GLN A 24 1.18 -3.69 -10.74
N LEU A 25 1.63 -4.75 -10.06
CA LEU A 25 1.70 -4.83 -8.59
C LEU A 25 2.76 -3.92 -7.94
N CYS A 26 3.36 -3.01 -8.72
CA CYS A 26 4.30 -2.01 -8.23
C CYS A 26 5.63 -2.54 -7.68
N TYR A 27 6.01 -3.81 -7.94
CA TYR A 27 7.31 -4.36 -7.51
C TYR A 27 8.52 -3.76 -8.23
N THR A 28 9.59 -3.47 -7.49
CA THR A 28 10.84 -2.96 -8.06
C THR A 28 11.45 -3.95 -9.04
N SER A 29 12.31 -3.49 -9.96
CA SER A 29 12.97 -4.40 -10.90
C SER A 29 13.78 -5.49 -10.20
N LEU A 30 14.37 -5.20 -9.04
CA LEU A 30 15.07 -6.21 -8.23
C LEU A 30 14.11 -7.27 -7.69
N GLN A 31 12.97 -6.84 -7.13
CA GLN A 31 11.94 -7.76 -6.64
C GLN A 31 11.36 -8.62 -7.76
N ILE A 32 11.10 -8.04 -8.94
CA ILE A 32 10.62 -8.79 -10.11
C ILE A 32 11.65 -9.87 -10.50
N CYS A 33 12.93 -9.52 -10.60
CA CYS A 33 13.99 -10.52 -10.84
C CYS A 33 14.01 -11.61 -9.76
N GLY A 34 13.80 -11.25 -8.49
CA GLY A 34 13.68 -12.19 -7.39
C GLY A 34 12.49 -13.13 -7.55
N PHE A 35 11.30 -12.62 -7.89
CA PHE A 35 10.12 -13.46 -8.13
C PHE A 35 10.30 -14.38 -9.33
N LEU A 36 10.87 -13.88 -10.42
CA LEU A 36 11.21 -14.71 -11.59
C LEU A 36 12.14 -15.87 -11.19
N LEU A 37 13.15 -15.61 -10.36
CA LEU A 37 14.08 -16.64 -9.92
C LEU A 37 13.45 -17.62 -8.91
N PHE A 38 12.88 -17.11 -7.82
CA PHE A 38 12.48 -17.92 -6.68
C PHE A 38 11.09 -18.55 -6.81
N VAL A 39 10.21 -17.96 -7.61
CA VAL A 39 8.84 -18.49 -7.82
C VAL A 39 8.77 -19.25 -9.14
N HIS A 40 9.36 -18.70 -10.21
CA HIS A 40 9.19 -19.24 -11.57
C HIS A 40 10.42 -20.00 -12.10
N GLY A 41 11.50 -20.08 -11.32
CA GLY A 41 12.74 -20.74 -11.76
C GLY A 41 13.43 -20.08 -12.96
N THR A 42 13.04 -18.85 -13.34
CA THR A 42 13.56 -18.13 -14.50
C THR A 42 14.60 -17.09 -14.08
N PHE A 43 15.86 -17.34 -14.44
CA PHE A 43 16.91 -16.36 -14.19
C PHE A 43 16.83 -15.20 -15.18
N MET A 44 16.73 -13.98 -14.65
CA MET A 44 16.79 -12.76 -15.44
C MET A 44 17.56 -11.65 -14.73
N SER A 45 18.59 -11.10 -15.38
CA SER A 45 19.30 -9.95 -14.85
C SER A 45 18.45 -8.66 -14.86
N CYS A 46 18.74 -7.74 -13.95
CA CYS A 46 18.09 -6.42 -13.93
C CYS A 46 18.20 -5.67 -15.26
N SER A 47 19.31 -5.83 -15.98
CA SER A 47 19.53 -5.20 -17.30
C SER A 47 18.62 -5.78 -18.38
N MET A 48 18.46 -7.11 -18.40
CA MET A 48 17.52 -7.79 -19.30
C MET A 48 16.09 -7.37 -18.99
N LEU A 49 15.71 -7.34 -17.71
CA LEU A 49 14.38 -6.89 -17.30
C LEU A 49 14.12 -5.43 -17.72
N LYS A 50 15.08 -4.52 -17.54
CA LYS A 50 14.97 -3.12 -17.98
C LYS A 50 14.83 -3.01 -19.51
N ARG A 51 15.48 -3.88 -20.28
CA ARG A 51 15.36 -3.94 -21.74
C ARG A 51 13.98 -4.47 -22.14
N LEU A 52 13.51 -5.54 -21.50
CA LEU A 52 12.19 -6.13 -21.72
C LEU A 52 11.07 -5.13 -21.40
N LYS A 53 11.15 -4.44 -20.25
CA LYS A 53 10.22 -3.38 -19.88
C LYS A 53 10.13 -2.26 -20.92
N ARG A 54 11.27 -1.87 -21.51
CA ARG A 54 11.31 -0.88 -22.61
C ARG A 54 10.63 -1.40 -23.87
N ARG A 55 10.87 -2.67 -24.24
CA ARG A 55 10.23 -3.33 -25.38
C ARG A 55 8.71 -3.44 -25.22
N LEU A 56 8.26 -3.77 -24.02
CA LEU A 56 6.84 -3.84 -23.64
C LEU A 56 6.21 -2.46 -23.40
N ASN A 57 6.98 -1.37 -23.49
CA ASN A 57 6.57 0.00 -23.18
C ASN A 57 5.92 0.18 -21.78
N ILE A 58 6.28 -0.65 -20.81
CA ILE A 58 5.75 -0.58 -19.45
C ILE A 58 6.58 0.38 -18.60
N ARG A 59 6.05 1.59 -18.40
CA ARG A 59 6.66 2.68 -17.60
C ARG A 59 5.72 3.12 -16.48
N ARG A 60 6.27 3.35 -15.28
CA ARG A 60 5.49 3.86 -14.14
C ARG A 60 5.22 5.35 -14.22
N ARG A 61 6.24 6.13 -14.57
CA ARG A 61 6.22 7.60 -14.42
C ARG A 61 5.14 8.28 -15.27
N ASN A 62 4.83 7.68 -16.43
CA ASN A 62 3.90 8.25 -17.42
C ASN A 62 2.55 7.55 -17.48
N ASN A 63 2.32 6.49 -16.69
CA ASN A 63 1.06 5.75 -16.67
C ASN A 63 0.31 5.99 -15.36
N GLN A 64 0.08 7.26 -15.01
CA GLN A 64 -0.60 7.60 -13.75
C GLN A 64 -2.09 7.28 -13.85
N SER A 65 -2.64 6.69 -12.80
CA SER A 65 -4.07 6.41 -12.75
C SER A 65 -4.88 7.71 -12.87
N PRO A 66 -6.05 7.68 -13.54
CA PRO A 66 -6.91 8.84 -13.70
C PRO A 66 -7.20 9.52 -12.36
N LEU A 67 -7.10 10.85 -12.33
CA LEU A 67 -7.28 11.63 -11.10
C LEU A 67 -8.64 11.38 -10.42
N PRO A 68 -9.78 11.27 -11.14
CA PRO A 68 -11.07 10.97 -10.53
C PRO A 68 -11.07 9.63 -9.78
N THR A 69 -10.43 8.60 -10.32
CA THR A 69 -10.31 7.28 -9.68
C THR A 69 -9.51 7.39 -8.39
N VAL A 70 -8.38 8.09 -8.42
CA VAL A 70 -7.54 8.32 -7.22
C VAL A 70 -8.33 9.05 -6.14
N VAL A 71 -8.99 10.16 -6.46
CA VAL A 71 -9.78 10.93 -5.49
C VAL A 71 -10.91 10.09 -4.91
N ARG A 72 -11.66 9.35 -5.73
CA ARG A 72 -12.72 8.45 -5.25
C ARG A 72 -12.20 7.39 -4.28
N THR A 73 -11.05 6.78 -4.58
CA THR A 73 -10.44 5.79 -3.67
C THR A 73 -9.99 6.41 -2.35
N ILE A 74 -9.40 7.61 -2.37
CA ILE A 74 -9.01 8.33 -1.14
C ILE A 74 -10.26 8.63 -0.30
N LEU A 75 -11.34 9.12 -0.91
CA LEU A 75 -12.59 9.40 -0.20
C LEU A 75 -13.21 8.14 0.40
N ALA A 76 -13.20 7.01 -0.33
CA ALA A 76 -13.67 5.72 0.18
C ALA A 76 -12.82 5.27 1.38
N LEU A 77 -11.49 5.42 1.32
CA LEU A 77 -10.59 5.09 2.43
C LEU A 77 -10.84 5.99 3.65
N HIS A 78 -11.06 7.28 3.45
CA HIS A 78 -11.42 8.21 4.53
C HIS A 78 -12.72 7.80 5.24
N ARG A 79 -13.74 7.39 4.47
CA ARG A 79 -15.02 6.87 5.01
C ARG A 79 -14.82 5.58 5.80
N ASN A 80 -13.90 4.72 5.38
CA ASN A 80 -13.52 3.49 6.09
C ASN A 80 -12.54 3.72 7.25
N GLY A 81 -12.45 4.96 7.76
CA GLY A 81 -11.67 5.30 8.95
C GLY A 81 -10.19 5.64 8.69
N LEU A 82 -9.70 5.57 7.45
CA LEU A 82 -8.31 5.92 7.09
C LEU A 82 -8.15 7.42 6.78
N SER A 83 -8.94 8.29 7.41
CA SER A 83 -8.86 9.75 7.21
C SER A 83 -7.65 10.38 7.90
N ASN A 84 -7.16 9.80 9.00
CA ASN A 84 -6.05 10.36 9.77
C ASN A 84 -4.67 9.78 9.40
N VAL A 85 -4.48 9.35 8.15
CA VAL A 85 -3.22 8.74 7.69
C VAL A 85 -2.33 9.73 6.96
N GLY A 86 -1.01 9.53 7.06
CA GLY A 86 -0.04 10.34 6.33
C GLY A 86 -0.01 10.01 4.83
N TYR A 87 0.48 10.96 4.02
CA TYR A 87 0.56 10.78 2.57
C TYR A 87 1.42 9.59 2.13
N ARG A 88 2.44 9.20 2.92
CA ARG A 88 3.28 8.04 2.64
C ARG A 88 2.49 6.73 2.76
N TYR A 89 1.68 6.62 3.81
CA TYR A 89 0.79 5.49 4.01
C TYR A 89 -0.27 5.47 2.92
N MET A 90 -0.96 6.60 2.67
CA MET A 90 -1.95 6.69 1.61
C MET A 90 -1.37 6.33 0.23
N TRP A 91 -0.19 6.86 -0.11
CA TRP A 91 0.51 6.51 -1.34
C TRP A 91 0.76 5.01 -1.47
N ARG A 92 1.23 4.37 -0.39
CA ARG A 92 1.45 2.91 -0.35
C ARG A 92 0.13 2.15 -0.53
N THR A 93 -0.92 2.55 0.19
CA THR A 93 -2.24 1.92 0.10
C THR A 93 -2.80 2.03 -1.31
N LEU A 94 -2.73 3.20 -1.94
CA LEU A 94 -3.20 3.40 -3.32
C LEU A 94 -2.43 2.51 -4.31
N ASN A 95 -1.10 2.47 -4.22
CA ASN A 95 -0.28 1.72 -5.18
C ASN A 95 -0.28 0.21 -4.96
N ILE A 96 -0.18 -0.24 -3.72
CA ILE A 96 -0.06 -1.67 -3.38
C ILE A 96 -1.43 -2.27 -3.10
N GLY A 97 -2.25 -1.59 -2.29
CA GLY A 97 -3.57 -2.12 -1.88
C GLY A 97 -4.64 -2.01 -2.97
N PHE A 98 -4.56 -1.02 -3.85
CA PHE A 98 -5.53 -0.78 -4.92
C PHE A 98 -4.93 -0.85 -6.34
N GLY A 99 -3.64 -1.15 -6.48
CA GLY A 99 -2.97 -1.26 -7.79
C GLY A 99 -2.92 0.06 -8.58
N LEU A 100 -3.14 1.22 -7.95
CA LEU A 100 -3.17 2.51 -8.64
C LEU A 100 -1.76 3.07 -8.83
N CYS A 101 -1.43 3.56 -10.02
CA CYS A 101 -0.15 4.22 -10.23
C CYS A 101 -0.23 5.70 -9.82
N VAL A 102 0.22 6.01 -8.61
CA VAL A 102 0.17 7.38 -8.05
C VAL A 102 1.55 7.78 -7.56
N THR A 103 2.01 8.98 -7.89
CA THR A 103 3.26 9.52 -7.33
C THR A 103 3.04 10.05 -5.91
N GLN A 104 4.09 10.11 -5.09
CA GLN A 104 3.99 10.68 -3.74
C GLN A 104 3.55 12.15 -3.77
N SER A 105 3.99 12.93 -4.77
CA SER A 105 3.58 14.32 -4.96
C SER A 105 2.09 14.44 -5.26
N ARG A 106 1.54 13.58 -6.13
CA ARG A 106 0.10 13.54 -6.41
C ARG A 106 -0.72 13.11 -5.20
N ALA A 107 -0.31 12.06 -4.50
CA ALA A 107 -0.99 11.62 -3.29
C ALA A 107 -1.01 12.73 -2.22
N ARG A 108 0.11 13.44 -2.04
CA ARG A 108 0.20 14.59 -1.14
C ARG A 108 -0.72 15.73 -1.57
N LEU A 109 -0.74 16.08 -2.86
CA LEU A 109 -1.60 17.14 -3.38
C LEU A 109 -3.08 16.77 -3.20
N CYS A 110 -3.48 15.56 -3.58
CA CYS A 110 -4.85 15.06 -3.41
C CYS A 110 -5.28 15.14 -1.94
N LEU A 111 -4.44 14.67 -1.01
CA LEU A 111 -4.75 14.75 0.43
C LEU A 111 -4.86 16.17 0.93
N ARG A 112 -4.00 17.08 0.48
CA ARG A 112 -4.08 18.50 0.86
C ARG A 112 -5.35 19.16 0.32
N THR A 113 -5.81 18.77 -0.86
CA THR A 113 -7.05 19.26 -1.46
C THR A 113 -8.28 18.67 -0.78
N ILE A 114 -8.25 17.39 -0.39
CA ILE A 114 -9.38 16.69 0.23
C ILE A 114 -9.52 17.02 1.72
N ASP A 115 -8.41 17.13 2.45
CA ASP A 115 -8.38 17.35 3.90
C ASP A 115 -7.19 18.24 4.29
N GLN A 116 -7.30 19.53 3.96
CA GLN A 116 -6.29 20.53 4.32
C GLN A 116 -6.08 20.59 5.83
N GLN A 117 -7.16 20.55 6.62
CA GLN A 117 -7.09 20.65 8.08
C GLN A 117 -6.37 19.45 8.69
N GLY A 118 -6.67 18.22 8.24
CA GLY A 118 -5.98 17.02 8.71
C GLY A 118 -4.50 17.01 8.33
N VAL A 119 -4.13 17.58 7.18
CA VAL A 119 -2.71 17.80 6.84
C VAL A 119 -2.05 18.78 7.80
N LEU A 120 -2.68 19.91 8.10
CA LEU A 120 -2.16 20.92 9.04
C LEU A 120 -2.02 20.35 10.46
N ASN A 121 -3.06 19.68 10.96
CA ASN A 121 -3.04 19.07 12.28
C ASN A 121 -1.87 18.08 12.44
N ARG A 122 -1.59 17.27 11.42
CA ARG A 122 -0.44 16.36 11.42
C ARG A 122 0.90 17.10 11.35
N SER A 123 1.01 18.20 10.61
CA SER A 123 2.25 19.00 10.62
C SER A 123 2.50 19.65 11.97
N HIS A 124 1.44 20.06 12.67
CA HIS A 124 1.51 20.56 14.05
C HIS A 124 1.65 19.46 15.11
N ARG A 125 1.76 18.19 14.70
CA ARG A 125 1.83 17.01 15.59
C ARG A 125 0.65 16.92 16.57
N VAL A 126 -0.50 17.46 16.19
CA VAL A 126 -1.73 17.37 16.98
C VAL A 126 -2.26 15.94 16.88
N LEU A 127 -2.25 15.23 18.01
CA LEU A 127 -2.76 13.87 18.10
C LEU A 127 -4.29 13.88 18.09
N ARG A 128 -4.89 13.53 16.95
CA ARG A 128 -6.33 13.28 16.87
C ARG A 128 -6.63 11.83 17.28
N ARG A 129 -7.11 11.64 18.51
CA ARG A 129 -7.58 10.34 19.02
C ARG A 129 -8.93 10.01 18.40
N ARG A 130 -9.16 8.73 18.08
CA ARG A 130 -10.49 8.23 17.77
C ARG A 130 -11.25 8.10 19.08
N VAL A 131 -12.52 8.52 19.09
CA VAL A 131 -13.42 8.24 20.21
C VAL A 131 -14.03 6.87 19.94
N TYR A 132 -13.76 5.91 20.82
CA TYR A 132 -14.38 4.60 20.78
C TYR A 132 -15.51 4.59 21.80
N TYR A 133 -16.69 4.12 21.40
CA TYR A 133 -17.80 3.88 22.31
C TYR A 133 -17.95 2.37 22.46
N ASN A 134 -17.71 1.87 23.67
CA ASN A 134 -17.81 0.46 23.99
C ASN A 134 -19.07 0.21 24.83
N ARG A 135 -19.78 -0.88 24.54
CA ARG A 135 -21.10 -1.17 25.15
C ARG A 135 -21.01 -1.60 26.63
N GLY A 136 -19.82 -1.91 27.11
CA GLY A 136 -19.57 -2.41 28.46
C GLY A 136 -18.15 -2.97 28.61
N PRO A 137 -17.77 -3.40 29.82
CA PRO A 137 -16.55 -4.17 30.05
C PRO A 137 -16.50 -5.41 29.15
N ASN A 138 -15.30 -5.84 28.75
CA ASN A 138 -15.06 -7.00 27.88
C ASN A 138 -15.67 -6.90 26.46
N TYR A 139 -16.16 -5.73 26.05
CA TYR A 139 -16.70 -5.55 24.68
C TYR A 139 -15.59 -5.41 23.62
N LEU A 140 -14.46 -4.79 24.00
CA LEU A 140 -13.32 -4.55 23.11
C LEU A 140 -12.03 -4.66 23.93
N ILE A 141 -11.10 -5.51 23.50
CA ILE A 141 -9.78 -5.61 24.12
C ILE A 141 -8.76 -4.96 23.18
N HIS A 142 -8.06 -3.94 23.68
CA HIS A 142 -6.93 -3.35 22.99
C HIS A 142 -5.69 -4.21 23.23
N VAL A 143 -5.13 -4.76 22.16
CA VAL A 143 -3.88 -5.54 22.20
C VAL A 143 -2.79 -4.73 21.52
N ASP A 144 -1.65 -4.59 22.18
CA ASP A 144 -0.46 -3.93 21.63
C ASP A 144 0.80 -4.78 21.87
N GLY A 145 1.76 -4.67 20.96
CA GLY A 145 3.00 -5.47 20.95
C GLY A 145 4.23 -4.60 21.19
N TYR A 146 5.07 -5.00 22.14
CA TYR A 146 6.38 -4.38 22.36
C TYR A 146 7.46 -5.10 21.57
N ASP A 147 7.75 -4.59 20.38
CA ASP A 147 8.64 -5.24 19.41
C ASP A 147 10.14 -4.97 19.62
N LYS A 148 10.55 -4.16 20.62
CA LYS A 148 11.98 -3.81 20.80
C LYS A 148 12.86 -5.02 21.17
N LEU A 149 12.27 -6.04 21.81
CA LEU A 149 12.98 -7.28 22.18
C LEU A 149 12.79 -8.41 21.16
N LYS A 150 12.01 -8.18 20.10
CA LYS A 150 11.75 -9.17 19.05
C LYS A 150 13.03 -9.72 18.39
N PRO A 151 14.10 -8.91 18.16
CA PRO A 151 15.37 -9.45 17.64
C PRO A 151 16.04 -10.48 18.56
N TYR A 152 15.74 -10.48 19.86
CA TYR A 152 16.25 -11.44 20.84
C TYR A 152 15.28 -12.62 21.07
N GLY A 153 14.26 -12.77 20.22
CA GLY A 153 13.26 -13.84 20.35
C GLY A 153 12.20 -13.62 21.43
N ILE A 154 12.17 -12.44 22.06
CA ILE A 154 11.21 -12.12 23.12
C ILE A 154 10.16 -11.18 22.56
N ALA A 155 8.93 -11.67 22.45
CA ALA A 155 7.77 -10.86 22.04
C ALA A 155 6.85 -10.65 23.24
N ILE A 156 6.71 -9.39 23.67
CA ILE A 156 5.82 -9.03 24.78
C ILE A 156 4.56 -8.41 24.20
N HIS A 157 3.40 -8.91 24.62
CA HIS A 157 2.10 -8.39 24.22
C HIS A 157 1.32 -7.98 25.47
N GLY A 158 0.72 -6.79 25.45
CA GLY A 158 -0.19 -6.29 26.48
C GLY A 158 -1.61 -6.26 25.94
N ALA A 159 -2.57 -6.56 26.81
CA ALA A 159 -4.00 -6.46 26.52
C ALA A 159 -4.69 -5.64 27.62
N ILE A 160 -5.53 -4.68 27.25
CA ILE A 160 -6.28 -3.83 28.17
C ILE A 160 -7.74 -3.78 27.70
N ASP A 161 -8.68 -3.85 28.65
CA ASP A 161 -10.11 -3.65 28.35
C ASP A 161 -10.34 -2.21 27.87
N GLY A 162 -11.02 -2.06 26.74
CA GLY A 162 -11.28 -0.78 26.10
C GLY A 162 -12.44 -0.01 26.74
N TYR A 163 -13.08 -0.54 27.78
CA TYR A 163 -14.16 0.15 28.48
C TYR A 163 -13.59 1.32 29.31
N SER A 164 -13.95 2.55 28.92
CA SER A 164 -13.60 3.81 29.61
C SER A 164 -14.81 4.72 29.69
#